data_AF-A0AA38XCR3-F1
#
_entry.id   AF-A0AA38XCR3-F1
#
_cell.length_a   1.000
_cell.length_b   1.000
_cell.length_c   1.000
_cell.angle_alpha   90.00
_cell.angle_beta   90.00
_cell.angle_gamma   90.00
#
_symmetry.space_group_name_H-M   'P 1'
#
loop_
_entity.id
_entity.type
_entity.pdbx_description
1 polymer ?
#
loop_
_entity_poly.entity_id
_entity_poly.type
_entity_poly.pdbx_seq_one_letter_code
_entity_poly.pdbx_strand_id
1 'polypeptide(L)'
;MDITLAYAIGLGGLLFLLILMNFRQWLLLGWKKVVPFSLKYFVYPQIGHRLTGAWHPAGVIAGLLYSGVNVFCVCFKVRSVWVAGLRAANLSLINLIPLMAGPHLSFPADLLGVTLRTYRRFHRSLGLMSSLLLGFHVLTVLVEKKPFPLQISENLFGLIGTISLGILVPLSHPLLRRPFYEFFLRLHQTLAVTATYSIWSHLKKSHSLPQKYIYVTIGTFLLTVLVQCGLIVYQTGVVGNGFARVKITNIKEMLTREHVIIQQEVMTLQ
;
A
#
# COMPACT_ATOMS: atom_id res chain seq x y z
N MET A 1 -19.55 -6.43 -20.11
CA MET A 1 -18.41 -6.52 -19.18
C MET A 1 -18.85 -5.96 -17.83
N ASP A 2 -18.60 -6.68 -16.73
CA ASP A 2 -18.84 -6.17 -15.38
C ASP A 2 -17.96 -4.93 -15.16
N ILE A 3 -18.54 -3.82 -14.68
CA ILE A 3 -17.81 -2.57 -14.49
C ILE A 3 -16.68 -2.71 -13.45
N THR A 4 -16.84 -3.61 -12.49
CA THR A 4 -15.80 -3.91 -11.50
C THR A 4 -14.62 -4.65 -12.13
N LEU A 5 -14.87 -5.53 -13.09
CA LEU A 5 -13.82 -6.18 -13.88
C LEU A 5 -13.10 -5.18 -14.78
N ALA A 6 -13.82 -4.24 -15.40
CA ALA A 6 -13.22 -3.16 -16.19
C ALA A 6 -12.28 -2.30 -15.34
N TYR A 7 -12.71 -1.96 -14.11
CA TYR A 7 -11.89 -1.26 -13.14
C TYR A 7 -10.65 -2.07 -12.75
N ALA A 8 -10.79 -3.38 -12.49
CA ALA A 8 -9.67 -4.26 -12.17
C ALA A 8 -8.64 -4.33 -13.32
N ILE A 9 -9.10 -4.44 -14.57
CA ILE A 9 -8.23 -4.43 -15.76
C ILE A 9 -7.53 -3.08 -15.89
N GLY A 10 -8.25 -1.97 -15.69
CA GLY A 10 -7.67 -0.62 -15.76
C GLY A 10 -6.60 -0.38 -14.71
N LEU A 11 -6.87 -0.73 -13.45
CA LEU A 11 -5.91 -0.60 -12.35
C LEU A 11 -4.71 -1.54 -12.54
N GLY A 12 -4.95 -2.81 -12.91
CA GLY A 12 -3.90 -3.78 -13.17
C GLY A 12 -3.01 -3.39 -14.35
N GLY A 13 -3.61 -2.90 -15.44
CA GLY A 13 -2.89 -2.38 -16.60
C GLY A 13 -2.03 -1.17 -16.25
N LEU A 14 -2.54 -0.24 -15.45
CA LEU A 14 -1.76 0.92 -14.97
C LEU A 14 -0.54 0.48 -14.15
N LEU A 15 -0.72 -0.43 -13.20
CA LEU A 15 0.38 -0.96 -12.39
C LEU A 15 1.40 -1.72 -13.24
N PHE A 16 0.95 -2.54 -14.18
CA PHE A 16 1.81 -3.29 -15.09
C PHE A 16 2.61 -2.36 -16.01
N LEU A 17 2.01 -1.28 -16.53
CA LEU A 17 2.72 -0.27 -17.30
C LEU A 17 3.83 0.40 -16.49
N LEU A 18 3.59 0.73 -15.21
CA LEU A 18 4.62 1.28 -14.33
C LEU A 18 5.78 0.29 -14.13
N ILE A 19 5.47 -1.00 -13.91
CA ILE A 19 6.48 -2.06 -13.82
C ILE A 19 7.31 -2.10 -15.12
N LEU A 20 6.65 -2.20 -16.28
CA LEU A 20 7.34 -2.21 -17.57
C LEU A 20 8.24 -0.99 -17.74
N MET A 21 7.75 0.21 -17.43
CA MET A 21 8.54 1.45 -17.52
C MET A 21 9.75 1.44 -16.58
N ASN A 22 9.60 0.91 -15.38
CA ASN A 22 10.68 0.81 -14.39
C ASN A 22 11.79 -0.16 -14.82
N PHE A 23 11.44 -1.28 -15.46
CA PHE A 23 12.42 -2.22 -16.03
C PHE A 23 12.96 -1.77 -17.40
N ARG A 24 12.29 -0.82 -18.07
CA ARG A 24 12.61 -0.29 -19.40
C ARG A 24 13.55 0.92 -19.37
N GLN A 25 14.43 1.00 -18.37
CA GLN A 25 15.43 2.09 -18.22
C GLN A 25 16.32 2.29 -19.46
N TRP A 26 16.30 1.34 -20.41
CA TRP A 26 17.04 1.37 -21.66
C TRP A 26 16.33 1.93 -22.90
N LEU A 27 15.02 2.24 -22.87
CA LEU A 27 14.30 2.33 -24.15
C LEU A 27 13.79 3.69 -24.63
N LEU A 28 13.87 4.83 -23.92
CA LEU A 28 13.46 6.11 -24.56
C LEU A 28 14.23 7.38 -24.13
N LEU A 29 15.15 7.76 -25.03
CA LEU A 29 15.76 9.11 -25.20
C LEU A 29 14.73 10.26 -25.32
N GLY A 30 13.44 9.95 -25.54
CA GLY A 30 12.36 10.95 -25.65
C GLY A 30 11.85 11.54 -24.34
N TRP A 31 12.14 10.90 -23.20
CA TRP A 31 11.58 11.30 -21.89
C TRP A 31 12.20 12.60 -21.31
N LYS A 32 13.40 12.98 -21.79
CA LYS A 32 14.17 14.12 -21.26
C LYS A 32 13.56 15.49 -21.57
N LYS A 33 12.72 15.62 -22.61
CA LYS A 33 12.12 16.90 -23.01
C LYS A 33 10.77 17.19 -22.33
N VAL A 34 9.99 16.16 -21.99
CA VAL A 34 8.62 16.31 -21.46
C VAL A 34 8.59 16.40 -19.93
N VAL A 35 9.54 15.75 -19.27
CA VAL A 35 9.70 15.75 -17.80
C VAL A 35 9.91 17.15 -17.19
N PRO A 36 10.83 17.99 -17.69
CA PRO A 36 11.06 19.30 -17.06
C PRO A 36 9.84 20.23 -17.18
N PHE A 37 9.08 20.13 -18.27
CA PHE A 37 7.87 20.94 -18.47
C PHE A 37 6.73 20.50 -17.54
N SER A 38 6.49 19.20 -17.43
CA SER A 38 5.49 18.65 -16.52
C SER A 38 5.85 18.86 -15.04
N LEU A 39 7.14 18.73 -14.67
CA LEU A 39 7.62 19.04 -13.32
C LEU A 39 7.34 20.51 -12.92
N LYS A 40 7.62 21.47 -13.82
CA LYS A 40 7.50 22.92 -13.56
C LYS A 40 6.10 23.34 -13.14
N TYR A 41 5.06 22.84 -13.82
CA TYR A 41 3.68 23.29 -13.59
C TYR A 41 2.89 22.39 -12.64
N PHE A 42 3.22 21.11 -12.55
CA PHE A 42 2.39 20.15 -11.82
C PHE A 42 3.01 19.61 -10.52
N VAL A 43 4.34 19.63 -10.38
CA VAL A 43 5.05 19.02 -9.25
C VAL A 43 5.67 20.06 -8.32
N TYR A 44 6.27 21.13 -8.86
CA TYR A 44 6.97 22.14 -8.05
C TYR A 44 6.09 23.14 -7.27
N PRO A 45 4.87 23.54 -7.70
CA PRO A 45 4.06 24.42 -6.86
C PRO A 45 3.61 23.67 -5.61
N GLN A 46 4.16 24.07 -4.46
CA GLN A 46 3.77 23.55 -3.15
C GLN A 46 2.88 24.58 -2.47
N ILE A 47 1.61 24.23 -2.30
CA ILE A 47 0.66 25.04 -1.53
C ILE A 47 0.32 24.20 -0.30
N GLY A 48 0.71 24.61 0.91
CA GLY A 48 0.31 23.84 2.09
C GLY A 48 0.96 24.23 3.42
N HIS A 49 0.14 24.15 4.47
CA HIS A 49 0.42 24.52 5.86
C HIS A 49 0.87 23.31 6.71
N ARG A 50 1.46 23.57 7.90
CA ARG A 50 2.14 22.63 8.80
C ARG A 50 1.37 21.34 9.16
N LEU A 51 0.04 21.34 9.10
CA LEU A 51 -0.84 20.23 9.53
C LEU A 51 -1.33 19.32 8.38
N THR A 52 -1.57 19.88 7.20
CA THR A 52 -2.08 19.12 6.04
C THR A 52 -0.98 18.70 5.06
N GLY A 53 0.23 19.27 5.22
CA GLY A 53 1.38 19.02 4.36
C GLY A 53 1.29 19.75 3.02
N ALA A 54 2.38 19.75 2.25
CA ALA A 54 2.40 20.39 0.93
C ALA A 54 1.49 19.65 -0.06
N TRP A 55 0.53 20.38 -0.62
CA TRP A 55 -0.35 19.93 -1.70
C TRP A 55 0.33 20.23 -3.04
N HIS A 56 0.34 19.25 -3.93
CA HIS A 56 0.74 19.44 -5.32
C HIS A 56 -0.53 19.37 -6.18
N PRO A 57 -0.76 20.29 -7.13
CA PRO A 57 -1.93 20.27 -8.01
C PRO A 57 -2.15 18.91 -8.69
N ALA A 58 -1.09 18.24 -9.16
CA ALA A 58 -1.18 16.90 -9.72
C ALA A 58 -1.73 15.86 -8.73
N GLY A 59 -1.36 15.96 -7.45
CA GLY A 59 -1.87 15.05 -6.42
C GLY A 59 -3.37 15.24 -6.17
N VAL A 60 -3.84 16.49 -6.21
CA VAL A 60 -5.27 16.81 -6.07
C VAL A 60 -6.06 16.30 -7.26
N ILE A 61 -5.61 16.61 -8.48
CA ILE A 61 -6.25 16.15 -9.72
C ILE A 61 -6.29 14.62 -9.76
N ALA A 62 -5.18 13.94 -9.45
CA ALA A 62 -5.15 12.48 -9.39
C ALA A 62 -6.12 11.91 -8.34
N GLY A 63 -6.20 12.54 -7.15
CA GLY A 63 -7.13 12.14 -6.11
C GLY A 63 -8.61 12.34 -6.49
N LEU A 64 -8.94 13.44 -7.17
CA LEU A 64 -10.29 13.72 -7.68
C LEU A 64 -10.67 12.76 -8.80
N LEU A 65 -9.78 12.51 -9.76
CA LEU A 65 -10.01 11.53 -10.83
C LEU A 65 -10.21 10.13 -10.26
N TYR A 66 -9.33 9.69 -9.35
CA TYR A 66 -9.45 8.39 -8.69
C TYR A 66 -10.77 8.24 -7.92
N SER A 67 -11.15 9.27 -7.16
CA SER A 67 -12.44 9.30 -6.44
C SER A 67 -13.62 9.27 -7.40
N GLY A 68 -13.56 10.08 -8.45
CA GLY A 68 -14.60 10.16 -9.48
C GLY A 68 -14.80 8.83 -10.21
N VAL A 69 -13.72 8.12 -10.54
CA VAL A 69 -13.79 6.78 -11.16
C VAL A 69 -14.46 5.79 -10.20
N ASN A 70 -14.09 5.77 -8.91
CA ASN A 70 -14.72 4.86 -7.94
C ASN A 70 -16.22 5.16 -7.78
N VAL A 71 -16.61 6.44 -7.62
CA VAL A 71 -18.01 6.85 -7.53
C VAL A 71 -18.78 6.47 -8.79
N PHE A 72 -18.21 6.73 -9.97
CA PHE A 72 -18.80 6.33 -11.24
C PHE A 72 -19.02 4.82 -11.30
N CYS A 73 -18.03 4.00 -10.95
CA CYS A 73 -18.15 2.54 -10.97
C CYS A 73 -19.24 2.01 -10.02
N VAL A 74 -19.43 2.65 -8.86
CA VAL A 74 -20.52 2.31 -7.92
C VAL A 74 -21.88 2.66 -8.51
N CYS A 75 -22.04 3.87 -9.05
CA CYS A 75 -23.35 4.42 -9.46
C CYS A 75 -23.79 4.03 -10.89
N PHE A 76 -22.86 3.71 -11.79
CA PHE A 76 -23.15 3.59 -13.22
C PHE A 76 -24.17 2.49 -13.55
N LYS A 77 -25.34 2.86 -14.07
CA LYS A 77 -26.42 1.93 -14.46
C LYS A 77 -26.82 0.97 -13.32
N VAL A 78 -26.81 1.44 -12.07
CA VAL A 78 -27.28 0.65 -10.92
C VAL A 78 -28.81 0.74 -10.82
N ARG A 79 -29.47 -0.39 -10.51
CA ARG A 79 -30.93 -0.48 -10.38
C ARG A 79 -31.42 -0.50 -8.93
N SER A 80 -30.52 -0.74 -7.98
CA SER A 80 -30.83 -0.75 -6.54
C SER A 80 -29.61 -0.39 -5.70
N VAL A 81 -29.86 0.10 -4.49
CA VAL A 81 -28.82 0.43 -3.50
C VAL A 81 -28.04 -0.83 -3.10
N TRP A 82 -28.71 -1.97 -2.97
CA TRP A 82 -28.06 -3.27 -2.76
C TRP A 82 -26.99 -3.60 -3.81
N VAL A 83 -27.31 -3.45 -5.11
CA VAL A 83 -26.35 -3.73 -6.18
C VAL A 83 -25.18 -2.73 -6.15
N ALA A 84 -25.44 -1.47 -5.80
CA ALA A 84 -24.38 -0.49 -5.58
C ALA A 84 -23.46 -0.91 -4.42
N GLY A 85 -24.03 -1.40 -3.33
CA GLY A 85 -23.30 -1.91 -2.17
C GLY A 85 -22.39 -3.10 -2.50
N LEU A 86 -22.86 -4.05 -3.31
CA LEU A 86 -22.04 -5.16 -3.79
C LEU A 86 -20.90 -4.70 -4.71
N ARG A 87 -21.13 -3.70 -5.56
CA ARG A 87 -20.07 -3.11 -6.38
C ARG A 87 -19.03 -2.38 -5.54
N ALA A 88 -19.46 -1.64 -4.53
CA ALA A 88 -18.54 -0.99 -3.60
C ALA A 88 -17.69 -2.02 -2.85
N ALA A 89 -18.27 -3.14 -2.41
CA ALA A 89 -17.51 -4.24 -1.83
C ALA A 89 -16.44 -4.77 -2.79
N ASN A 90 -16.80 -5.02 -4.06
CA ASN A 90 -15.85 -5.48 -5.08
C ASN A 90 -14.71 -4.48 -5.34
N LEU A 91 -15.03 -3.19 -5.47
CA LEU A 91 -14.02 -2.14 -5.65
C LEU A 91 -13.10 -2.02 -4.41
N SER A 92 -13.65 -2.19 -3.21
CA SER A 92 -12.86 -2.26 -1.98
C SER A 92 -11.85 -3.41 -2.02
N LEU A 93 -12.27 -4.61 -2.45
CA LEU A 93 -11.39 -5.77 -2.63
C LEU A 93 -10.30 -5.53 -3.67
N ILE A 94 -10.64 -4.90 -4.81
CA ILE A 94 -9.65 -4.59 -5.86
C ILE A 94 -8.59 -3.61 -5.33
N ASN A 95 -9.01 -2.61 -4.55
CA ASN A 95 -8.08 -1.67 -3.92
C ASN A 95 -7.17 -2.32 -2.86
N LEU A 96 -7.56 -3.48 -2.29
CA LEU A 96 -6.71 -4.25 -1.37
C LEU A 96 -5.49 -4.88 -2.06
N ILE A 97 -5.55 -5.16 -3.36
CA ILE A 97 -4.45 -5.80 -4.11
C ILE A 97 -3.14 -4.99 -3.96
N PRO A 98 -3.08 -3.70 -4.37
CA PRO A 98 -1.89 -2.89 -4.15
C PRO A 98 -1.62 -2.56 -2.68
N LEU A 99 -2.65 -2.56 -1.81
CA LEU A 99 -2.43 -2.35 -0.37
C LEU A 99 -1.59 -3.47 0.24
N MET A 100 -1.80 -4.71 -0.21
CA MET A 100 -1.08 -5.91 0.24
C MET A 100 0.09 -6.28 -0.66
N ALA A 101 0.62 -5.36 -1.47
CA ALA A 101 1.73 -5.64 -2.39
C ALA A 101 3.11 -5.85 -1.70
N GLY A 102 3.15 -5.96 -0.37
CA GLY A 102 4.36 -6.36 0.35
C GLY A 102 4.38 -5.95 1.82
N PRO A 103 5.23 -6.58 2.64
CA PRO A 103 5.37 -6.29 4.07
C PRO A 103 5.99 -4.91 4.34
N HIS A 104 6.80 -4.41 3.40
CA HIS A 104 7.44 -3.11 3.46
C HIS A 104 7.06 -2.30 2.22
N LEU A 105 6.74 -1.02 2.43
CA LEU A 105 6.29 -0.11 1.36
C LEU A 105 7.40 0.32 0.38
N SER A 106 8.68 0.12 0.73
CA SER A 106 9.82 0.44 -0.14
C SER A 106 9.87 -0.49 -1.36
N PHE A 107 9.74 -1.79 -1.13
CA PHE A 107 9.83 -2.77 -2.20
C PHE A 107 8.82 -2.56 -3.35
N PRO A 108 7.50 -2.43 -3.12
CA PRO A 108 6.57 -2.16 -4.19
C PRO A 108 6.75 -0.75 -4.79
N ALA A 109 7.28 0.22 -4.04
CA ALA A 109 7.65 1.52 -4.60
C ALA A 109 8.79 1.38 -5.62
N ASP A 110 9.84 0.63 -5.26
CA ASP A 110 10.98 0.33 -6.12
C ASP A 110 10.55 -0.51 -7.33
N LEU A 111 9.65 -1.48 -7.15
CA LEU A 111 9.10 -2.31 -8.24
C LEU A 111 8.31 -1.48 -9.26
N LEU A 112 7.54 -0.49 -8.79
CA LEU A 112 6.76 0.42 -9.63
C LEU A 112 7.59 1.59 -10.19
N GLY A 113 8.86 1.74 -9.77
CA GLY A 113 9.71 2.87 -10.19
C GLY A 113 9.24 4.22 -9.67
N VAL A 114 8.53 4.26 -8.54
CA VAL A 114 8.02 5.50 -7.93
C VAL A 114 8.71 5.77 -6.60
N THR A 115 8.79 7.04 -6.20
CA THR A 115 9.38 7.37 -4.90
C THR A 115 8.55 6.79 -3.75
N LEU A 116 9.20 6.39 -2.66
CA LEU A 116 8.54 5.92 -1.44
C LEU A 116 7.50 6.93 -0.90
N ARG A 117 7.75 8.23 -1.05
CA ARG A 117 6.78 9.28 -0.70
C ARG A 117 5.50 9.18 -1.53
N THR A 118 5.63 8.91 -2.83
CA THR A 118 4.50 8.74 -3.75
C THR A 118 3.74 7.46 -3.41
N TYR A 119 4.45 6.34 -3.21
CA TYR A 119 3.82 5.08 -2.85
C TYR A 119 3.09 5.16 -1.50
N ARG A 120 3.65 5.84 -0.48
CA ARG A 120 2.96 6.09 0.81
C ARG A 120 1.67 6.89 0.64
N ARG A 121 1.65 7.90 -0.25
CA ARG A 121 0.43 8.66 -0.57
C ARG A 121 -0.59 7.75 -1.26
N PHE A 122 -0.16 6.97 -2.24
CA PHE A 122 -0.98 6.00 -2.95
C PHE A 122 -1.61 4.96 -2.02
N HIS A 123 -0.80 4.32 -1.17
CA HIS A 123 -1.25 3.38 -0.14
C HIS A 123 -2.29 4.01 0.80
N ARG A 124 -2.05 5.24 1.27
CA ARG A 124 -3.04 5.95 2.11
C ARG A 124 -4.37 6.20 1.37
N SER A 125 -4.31 6.62 0.11
CA SER A 125 -5.51 6.87 -0.71
C SER A 125 -6.30 5.61 -1.00
N LEU A 126 -5.62 4.51 -1.34
CA LEU A 126 -6.24 3.20 -1.53
C LEU A 126 -6.92 2.70 -0.26
N GLY A 127 -6.23 2.82 0.89
CA GLY A 127 -6.74 2.39 2.20
C GLY A 127 -8.00 3.15 2.58
N LEU A 128 -7.96 4.49 2.48
CA LEU A 128 -9.12 5.33 2.77
C LEU A 128 -10.30 5.01 1.85
N MET A 129 -10.05 4.86 0.54
CA MET A 129 -11.11 4.53 -0.42
C MET A 129 -11.70 3.13 -0.16
N SER A 130 -10.86 2.14 0.11
CA SER A 130 -11.31 0.78 0.46
C SER A 130 -12.19 0.79 1.72
N SER A 131 -11.82 1.55 2.75
CA SER A 131 -12.64 1.71 3.95
C SER A 131 -13.95 2.46 3.72
N LEU A 132 -13.96 3.51 2.89
CA LEU A 132 -15.20 4.22 2.53
C LEU A 132 -16.16 3.34 1.75
N LEU A 133 -15.64 2.60 0.76
CA LEU A 133 -16.43 1.65 -0.03
C LEU A 133 -16.97 0.49 0.81
N LEU A 134 -16.18 -0.01 1.77
CA LEU A 134 -16.64 -1.00 2.74
C LEU A 134 -17.73 -0.43 3.64
N GLY A 135 -17.54 0.78 4.16
CA GLY A 135 -18.54 1.48 4.96
C GLY A 135 -19.87 1.61 4.21
N PHE A 136 -19.82 1.99 2.93
CA PHE A 136 -21.01 2.02 2.07
C PHE A 136 -21.65 0.62 1.93
N HIS A 137 -20.87 -0.42 1.67
CA HIS A 137 -21.37 -1.79 1.61
C HIS A 137 -22.12 -2.19 2.90
N VAL A 138 -21.52 -1.95 4.07
CA VAL A 138 -22.13 -2.23 5.38
C VAL A 138 -23.42 -1.42 5.57
N LEU A 139 -23.42 -0.14 5.21
CA LEU A 139 -24.64 0.69 5.26
C LEU A 139 -25.75 0.13 4.38
N THR A 140 -25.44 -0.39 3.19
CA THR A 140 -26.47 -1.02 2.33
C THR A 140 -27.06 -2.28 2.96
N VAL A 141 -26.27 -3.08 3.66
CA VAL A 141 -26.76 -4.27 4.40
C VAL A 141 -27.73 -3.84 5.50
N LEU A 142 -27.42 -2.76 6.22
CA LEU A 142 -28.26 -2.22 7.28
C LEU A 142 -29.57 -1.61 6.75
N VAL A 143 -29.49 -0.79 5.70
CA VAL A 143 -30.65 -0.14 5.07
C VAL A 143 -31.62 -1.17 4.48
N GLU A 144 -31.10 -2.21 3.83
CA GLU A 144 -31.89 -3.30 3.24
C GLU A 144 -32.39 -4.30 4.29
N LYS A 145 -32.12 -4.07 5.59
CA LYS A 145 -32.52 -4.92 6.73
C LYS A 145 -32.21 -6.40 6.49
N LYS A 146 -31.07 -6.70 5.87
CA LYS A 146 -30.69 -8.08 5.57
C LYS A 146 -30.43 -8.82 6.89
N PRO A 147 -30.97 -10.04 7.07
CA PRO A 147 -30.69 -10.82 8.26
C PRO A 147 -29.19 -11.14 8.32
N PHE A 148 -28.56 -10.83 9.45
CA PHE A 148 -27.13 -11.03 9.67
C PHE A 148 -26.86 -11.79 10.97
N PRO A 149 -27.33 -13.05 11.11
CA PRO A 149 -27.09 -13.86 12.29
C PRO A 149 -25.60 -14.19 12.43
N LEU A 150 -25.03 -13.93 13.61
CA LEU A 150 -23.60 -14.13 13.88
C LEU A 150 -23.21 -15.60 14.11
N GLN A 151 -24.19 -16.49 14.26
CA GLN A 151 -23.98 -17.93 14.31
C GLN A 151 -23.49 -18.49 12.96
N ILE A 152 -23.76 -17.76 11.87
CA ILE A 152 -23.24 -18.09 10.55
C ILE A 152 -21.80 -17.60 10.44
N SER A 153 -20.87 -18.52 10.21
CA SER A 153 -19.43 -18.22 10.17
C SER A 153 -19.09 -17.12 9.15
N GLU A 154 -19.73 -17.10 7.98
CA GLU A 154 -19.52 -16.06 6.97
C GLU A 154 -19.83 -14.66 7.51
N ASN A 155 -20.93 -14.51 8.24
CA ASN A 155 -21.35 -13.23 8.81
C ASN A 155 -20.40 -12.80 9.94
N LEU A 156 -20.00 -13.74 10.80
CA LEU A 156 -19.02 -13.48 11.86
C LEU A 156 -17.69 -12.97 11.27
N PHE A 157 -17.15 -13.65 10.26
CA PHE A 157 -15.93 -13.20 9.59
C PHE A 157 -16.11 -11.89 8.83
N GLY A 158 -17.29 -11.63 8.25
CA GLY A 158 -17.62 -10.33 7.67
C GLY A 158 -17.55 -9.19 8.70
N LEU A 159 -18.04 -9.43 9.93
CA LEU A 159 -17.95 -8.49 11.04
C LEU A 159 -16.51 -8.30 11.51
N ILE A 160 -15.75 -9.38 11.72
CA ILE A 160 -14.33 -9.31 12.15
C ILE A 160 -13.51 -8.52 11.12
N GLY A 161 -13.70 -8.79 9.82
CA GLY A 161 -13.05 -8.05 8.74
C GLY A 161 -13.40 -6.56 8.75
N THR A 162 -14.68 -6.24 8.95
CA THR A 162 -15.17 -4.86 9.03
C THR A 162 -14.57 -4.11 10.22
N ILE A 163 -14.55 -4.71 11.41
CA ILE A 163 -13.94 -4.12 12.61
C ILE A 163 -12.44 -3.92 12.39
N SER A 164 -11.75 -4.90 11.82
CA SER A 164 -10.30 -4.82 11.57
C SER A 164 -9.96 -3.63 10.65
N LEU A 165 -10.67 -3.49 9.51
CA LEU A 165 -10.50 -2.35 8.60
C LEU A 165 -10.98 -1.03 9.22
N GLY A 166 -12.02 -1.07 10.05
CA GLY A 166 -12.52 0.08 10.80
C GLY A 166 -11.51 0.63 11.80
N ILE A 167 -10.73 -0.23 12.46
CA ILE A 167 -9.66 0.17 13.39
C ILE A 167 -8.42 0.69 12.64
N LEU A 168 -8.11 0.13 11.46
CA LEU A 168 -6.92 0.50 10.68
C LEU A 168 -6.90 1.99 10.27
N VAL A 169 -8.05 2.57 9.95
CA VAL A 169 -8.17 3.98 9.53
C VAL A 169 -7.79 4.97 10.63
N PRO A 170 -8.44 4.97 11.82
CA PRO A 170 -8.07 5.87 12.91
C PRO A 170 -6.65 5.60 13.40
N LEU A 171 -6.25 4.33 13.52
CA LEU A 171 -4.90 3.93 13.93
C LEU A 171 -3.81 4.55 13.02
N SER A 172 -4.10 4.73 11.72
CA SER A 172 -3.19 5.32 10.74
C SER A 172 -3.10 6.85 10.78
N HIS A 173 -3.88 7.51 11.65
CA HIS A 173 -3.84 8.96 11.81
C HIS A 173 -2.50 9.41 12.45
N PRO A 174 -1.88 10.52 11.99
CA PRO A 174 -0.58 10.96 12.50
C PRO A 174 -0.53 11.16 14.02
N LEU A 175 -1.65 11.50 14.65
CA LEU A 175 -1.74 11.69 16.10
C LEU A 175 -1.54 10.38 16.89
N LEU A 176 -2.04 9.26 16.38
CA LEU A 176 -1.89 7.95 17.02
C LEU A 176 -0.60 7.25 16.57
N ARG A 177 -0.26 7.39 15.29
CA ARG A 177 0.89 6.73 14.68
C ARG A 177 2.25 7.24 15.17
N ARG A 178 2.41 8.56 15.34
CA ARG A 178 3.72 9.17 15.67
C ARG A 178 4.26 8.79 17.05
N PRO A 179 3.47 8.85 18.14
CA PRO A 179 3.99 8.55 19.47
C PRO A 179 4.32 7.07 19.67
N PHE A 180 3.59 6.17 19.01
CA PHE A 180 3.71 4.73 19.20
C PHE A 180 4.00 4.01 17.87
N TYR A 181 5.00 4.47 17.12
CA TYR A 181 5.21 4.02 15.74
C TYR A 181 5.45 2.51 15.59
N GLU A 182 6.24 1.91 16.48
CA GLU A 182 6.54 0.47 16.42
C GLU A 182 5.29 -0.36 16.74
N PHE A 183 4.58 0.00 17.80
CA PHE A 183 3.32 -0.63 18.18
C PHE A 183 2.28 -0.49 17.05
N PHE A 184 2.14 0.73 16.50
CA PHE A 184 1.30 1.00 15.34
C PHE A 184 1.63 0.06 14.18
N LEU A 185 2.92 -0.09 13.84
CA LEU A 185 3.33 -0.87 12.68
C LEU A 185 2.96 -2.36 12.86
N ARG A 186 3.24 -2.92 14.03
CA ARG A 186 2.89 -4.32 14.34
C ARG A 186 1.38 -4.53 14.35
N LEU A 187 0.64 -3.63 14.99
CA LEU A 187 -0.81 -3.71 15.05
C LEU A 187 -1.45 -3.51 13.66
N HIS A 188 -0.92 -2.62 12.83
CA HIS A 188 -1.39 -2.44 11.46
C HIS A 188 -1.21 -3.71 10.62
N GLN A 189 -0.04 -4.36 10.73
CA GLN A 189 0.25 -5.62 10.04
C GLN A 189 -0.66 -6.76 10.50
N THR A 190 -0.84 -6.94 11.81
CA THR A 190 -1.73 -7.99 12.34
C THR A 190 -3.18 -7.75 11.95
N LEU A 191 -3.68 -6.51 12.04
CA LEU A 191 -5.03 -6.16 11.60
C LEU A 191 -5.22 -6.35 10.10
N ALA A 192 -4.22 -6.04 9.27
CA ALA A 192 -4.29 -6.26 7.82
C ALA A 192 -4.37 -7.75 7.45
N VAL A 193 -3.57 -8.60 8.12
CA VAL A 193 -3.63 -10.06 7.94
C VAL A 193 -4.97 -10.60 8.43
N THR A 194 -5.43 -10.20 9.61
CA THR A 194 -6.73 -10.59 10.17
C THR A 194 -7.89 -10.17 9.28
N ALA A 195 -7.84 -8.95 8.72
CA ALA A 195 -8.84 -8.46 7.76
C ALA A 195 -8.84 -9.32 6.50
N THR A 196 -7.67 -9.61 5.92
CA THR A 196 -7.55 -10.42 4.70
C THR A 196 -8.08 -11.83 4.90
N TYR A 197 -7.69 -12.48 6.00
CA TYR A 197 -8.18 -13.82 6.36
C TYR A 197 -9.69 -13.84 6.61
N SER A 198 -10.20 -12.83 7.34
CA SER A 198 -11.63 -12.69 7.62
C SER A 198 -12.43 -12.47 6.34
N ILE A 199 -11.95 -11.63 5.41
CA ILE A 199 -12.58 -11.41 4.10
C ILE A 199 -12.60 -12.70 3.29
N TRP A 200 -11.48 -13.42 3.23
CA TRP A 200 -11.42 -14.71 2.54
C TRP A 200 -12.43 -15.72 3.13
N SER A 201 -12.52 -15.79 4.45
CA SER A 201 -13.45 -16.68 5.16
C SER A 201 -14.91 -16.27 4.95
N HIS A 202 -15.21 -14.97 4.92
CA HIS A 202 -16.52 -14.42 4.59
C HIS A 202 -16.96 -14.81 3.16
N LEU A 203 -16.03 -14.85 2.22
CA LEU A 203 -16.30 -15.15 0.80
C LEU A 203 -16.23 -16.65 0.46
N LYS A 204 -15.86 -17.53 1.39
CA LYS A 204 -15.50 -18.94 1.13
C LYS A 204 -16.58 -19.75 0.40
N LYS A 205 -17.86 -19.52 0.71
CA LYS A 205 -18.99 -20.24 0.08
C LYS A 205 -19.49 -19.61 -1.22
N SER A 206 -18.92 -18.48 -1.64
CA SER A 206 -19.34 -17.76 -2.84
C SER A 206 -18.42 -18.09 -4.02
N HIS A 207 -18.89 -18.89 -4.98
CA HIS A 207 -18.17 -19.16 -6.24
C HIS A 207 -18.26 -17.99 -7.23
N SER A 208 -17.85 -16.81 -6.79
CA SER A 208 -18.08 -15.55 -7.51
C SER A 208 -16.78 -14.77 -7.77
N LEU A 209 -16.86 -13.75 -8.63
CA LEU A 209 -15.76 -12.83 -8.92
C LEU A 209 -15.05 -12.26 -7.67
N PRO A 210 -15.75 -11.84 -6.58
CA PRO A 210 -15.11 -11.40 -5.34
C PRO A 210 -14.04 -12.35 -4.79
N GLN A 211 -14.27 -13.67 -4.89
CA GLN A 211 -13.33 -14.68 -4.42
C GLN A 211 -12.01 -14.65 -5.21
N LYS A 212 -12.07 -14.33 -6.51
CA LYS A 212 -10.87 -14.19 -7.35
C LYS A 212 -10.04 -12.98 -6.92
N TYR A 213 -10.66 -11.85 -6.57
CA TYR A 213 -9.94 -10.66 -6.11
C TYR A 213 -9.15 -10.94 -4.83
N ILE A 214 -9.72 -11.65 -3.85
CA ILE A 214 -8.99 -11.99 -2.63
C ILE A 214 -7.84 -12.97 -2.89
N TYR A 215 -7.99 -13.92 -3.81
CA TYR A 215 -6.88 -14.78 -4.22
C TYR A 215 -5.76 -14.02 -4.93
N VAL A 216 -6.10 -13.04 -5.76
CA VAL A 216 -5.09 -12.15 -6.37
C VAL A 216 -4.37 -11.33 -5.30
N THR A 217 -5.08 -10.81 -4.30
CA THR A 217 -4.47 -10.09 -3.16
C THR A 217 -3.48 -10.98 -2.41
N ILE A 218 -3.88 -12.20 -2.02
CA ILE A 218 -3.02 -13.16 -1.31
C ILE A 218 -1.83 -13.55 -2.20
N GLY A 219 -2.07 -13.87 -3.47
CA GLY A 219 -1.02 -14.24 -4.42
C GLY A 219 -0.02 -13.12 -4.65
N THR A 220 -0.46 -11.87 -4.73
CA THR A 220 0.42 -10.70 -4.86
C THR A 220 1.29 -10.53 -3.62
N PHE A 221 0.72 -10.68 -2.42
CA PHE A 221 1.49 -10.63 -1.17
C PHE A 221 2.54 -11.76 -1.12
N LEU A 222 2.14 -13.00 -1.39
CA LEU A 222 3.06 -14.14 -1.36
C LEU A 222 4.17 -14.01 -2.41
N LEU A 223 3.83 -13.61 -3.64
CA LEU A 223 4.80 -13.40 -4.70
C LEU A 223 5.82 -12.33 -4.33
N THR A 224 5.37 -11.21 -3.77
CA THR A 224 6.28 -10.13 -3.37
C THR A 224 7.18 -10.51 -2.19
N VAL A 225 6.66 -11.31 -1.24
CA VAL A 225 7.48 -11.91 -0.18
C VAL A 225 8.51 -12.88 -0.77
N LEU A 226 8.11 -13.78 -1.66
CA LEU A 226 9.02 -14.74 -2.30
C LEU A 226 10.14 -14.04 -3.08
N VAL A 227 9.80 -13.00 -3.85
CA VAL A 227 10.80 -12.21 -4.57
C VAL A 227 11.73 -11.47 -3.61
N GLN A 228 11.21 -10.86 -2.54
CA GLN A 228 12.05 -10.20 -1.52
C GLN A 228 13.00 -11.18 -0.83
N CYS A 229 12.49 -12.34 -0.42
CA CYS A 229 13.31 -13.40 0.17
C CYS A 229 14.41 -13.86 -0.82
N GLY A 230 14.05 -14.09 -2.09
CA GLY A 230 15.01 -14.47 -3.13
C GLY A 230 16.09 -13.41 -3.36
N LEU A 231 15.71 -12.12 -3.38
CA LEU A 231 16.65 -11.01 -3.51
C LEU A 231 17.58 -10.90 -2.30
N ILE A 232 17.06 -11.08 -1.08
CA ILE A 232 17.87 -11.09 0.15
C ILE A 232 18.86 -12.25 0.09
N VAL A 233 18.43 -13.46 -0.25
CA VAL A 233 19.30 -14.64 -0.38
C VAL A 233 20.38 -14.43 -1.44
N TYR A 234 20.01 -13.87 -2.59
CA TYR A 234 20.94 -13.54 -3.67
C TYR A 234 21.98 -12.50 -3.24
N GLN A 235 21.55 -11.41 -2.61
CA GLN A 235 22.43 -10.31 -2.18
C GLN A 235 23.32 -10.69 -0.99
N THR A 236 22.80 -11.51 -0.07
CA THR A 236 23.57 -11.99 1.10
C THR A 236 24.55 -13.11 0.76
N GLY A 237 24.55 -13.57 -0.50
CA GLY A 237 25.52 -14.53 -1.00
C GLY A 237 25.48 -15.88 -0.28
N VAL A 238 24.37 -16.23 0.37
CA VAL A 238 24.14 -17.54 1.01
C VAL A 238 24.32 -18.69 0.01
N VAL A 239 24.23 -18.40 -1.30
CA VAL A 239 24.43 -19.35 -2.41
C VAL A 239 25.83 -19.29 -3.05
N GLY A 240 26.76 -18.41 -2.61
CA GLY A 240 28.09 -18.41 -3.23
C GLY A 240 29.21 -17.54 -2.63
N ASN A 241 28.91 -16.50 -1.85
CA ASN A 241 29.93 -15.64 -1.24
C ASN A 241 29.44 -15.25 0.16
N GLY A 242 29.95 -15.89 1.20
CA GLY A 242 29.43 -15.82 2.58
C GLY A 242 29.19 -14.41 3.14
N PHE A 243 28.46 -14.38 4.28
CA PHE A 243 27.97 -13.19 5.01
C PHE A 243 28.78 -11.91 4.81
N ALA A 244 28.07 -10.77 4.67
CA ALA A 244 28.64 -9.43 4.54
C ALA A 244 29.89 -9.22 5.41
N ARG A 245 31.07 -9.29 4.79
CA ARG A 245 32.35 -9.06 5.46
C ARG A 245 32.67 -7.57 5.37
N VAL A 246 32.70 -6.89 6.52
CA VAL A 246 33.37 -5.60 6.63
C VAL A 246 34.86 -5.86 6.45
N LYS A 247 35.43 -5.42 5.32
CA LYS A 247 36.88 -5.45 5.11
C LYS A 247 37.49 -4.26 5.82
N ILE A 248 37.97 -4.47 7.06
CA ILE A 248 38.74 -3.46 7.79
C ILE A 248 40.11 -3.36 7.10
N THR A 249 40.26 -2.36 6.23
CA THR A 249 41.49 -2.17 5.44
C THR A 249 42.65 -1.60 6.24
N ASN A 250 42.41 -1.05 7.44
CA ASN A 250 43.48 -0.40 8.19
C ASN A 250 43.24 -0.40 9.71
N ILE A 251 43.61 -1.49 10.38
CA ILE A 251 43.57 -1.59 11.86
C ILE A 251 44.45 -0.50 12.51
N LYS A 252 45.59 -0.14 11.87
CA LYS A 252 46.50 0.89 12.36
C LYS A 252 45.84 2.27 12.44
N GLU A 253 44.98 2.61 11.48
CA GLU A 253 44.30 3.92 11.40
C GLU A 253 43.18 4.06 12.44
N MET A 254 42.54 2.94 12.81
CA MET A 254 41.56 2.88 13.88
C MET A 254 42.20 3.01 15.26
N LEU A 255 43.33 2.30 15.49
CA LEU A 255 44.10 2.40 16.73
C LEU A 255 44.77 3.78 16.91
N THR A 256 45.20 4.43 15.82
CA THR A 256 45.71 5.82 15.90
C THR A 256 44.60 6.81 16.21
N ARG A 257 43.38 6.63 15.67
CA ARG A 257 42.23 7.47 16.05
C ARG A 257 41.83 7.32 17.51
N GLU A 258 41.79 6.09 18.04
CA GLU A 258 41.48 5.88 19.47
C GLU A 258 42.57 6.46 20.38
N HIS A 259 43.85 6.30 20.04
CA HIS A 259 44.94 6.93 20.81
C HIS A 259 44.91 8.46 20.77
N VAL A 260 44.52 9.06 19.64
CA VAL A 260 44.36 10.52 19.52
C VAL A 260 43.18 11.03 20.35
N ILE A 261 42.06 10.30 20.37
CA ILE A 261 40.88 10.68 21.17
C ILE A 261 41.19 10.60 22.68
N ILE A 262 41.89 9.56 23.13
CA ILE A 262 42.27 9.41 24.55
C ILE A 262 43.26 10.51 24.98
N GLN A 263 44.24 10.87 24.14
CA GLN A 263 45.17 11.98 24.41
C GLN A 263 44.46 13.34 24.47
N GLN A 264 43.45 13.54 23.63
CA GLN A 264 42.71 14.79 23.56
C GLN A 264 41.74 14.97 24.73
N GLU A 265 41.10 13.89 25.21
CA GLU A 265 40.29 13.91 26.45
C GLU A 265 41.14 14.14 27.71
N VAL A 266 42.35 13.56 27.77
CA VAL A 266 43.28 13.77 28.89
C VAL A 266 43.82 15.21 28.93
N MET A 267 44.00 15.87 27.78
CA MET A 267 44.39 17.30 27.72
C MET A 267 43.26 18.27 28.05
N THR A 268 41.99 17.88 27.91
CA THR A 268 40.85 18.73 28.27
C THR A 268 40.44 18.64 29.74
N LEU A 269 41.09 17.77 30.52
CA LEU A 269 40.83 17.54 31.94
C LEU A 269 41.97 18.04 32.87
N GLN A 270 42.94 18.79 32.34
CA GLN A 270 43.96 19.55 33.10
C GLN A 270 43.70 21.05 32.99
#